data_AF-A0A845UI63-F1
#
_entry.id   AF-A0A845UI63-F1
#
_cell.length_a   1.000
_cell.length_b   1.000
_cell.length_c   1.000
_cell.angle_alpha   90.00
_cell.angle_beta   90.00
_cell.angle_gamma   90.00
#
_symmetry.space_group_name_H-M   'P 1'
#
loop_
_entity.id
_entity.type
_entity.pdbx_description
1 polymer ?
#
loop_
_entity_poly.entity_id
_entity_poly.type
_entity_poly.pdbx_seq_one_letter_code
_entity_poly.pdbx_strand_id
1 'polypeptide(L)' 'MKRSLDDLLKGIPAQTGNGGKPPQPKGTSGEKRTGPETQLDRITAGAKRVLQEEADERAEKLERLKAAREARDKT' A
#
# COMPACT_ATOMS: atom_id res chain seq x y z
N MET A 1 0.37 1.11 64.10
CA MET A 1 -0.25 0.09 63.23
C MET A 1 0.48 0.11 61.90
N LYS A 2 1.05 -1.01 61.45
CA LYS A 2 1.74 -1.09 60.15
C LYS A 2 0.65 -1.26 59.08
N ARG A 3 0.37 -0.21 58.30
CA ARG A 3 -0.51 -0.33 57.13
C ARG A 3 0.26 -1.12 56.07
N SER A 4 -0.25 -2.29 55.69
CA SER A 4 0.36 -3.09 54.62
C SER A 4 0.06 -2.42 53.27
N LEU A 5 0.92 -2.68 52.27
CA LEU A 5 0.69 -2.20 50.91
C LEU A 5 -0.65 -2.71 50.37
N ASP A 6 -1.04 -3.93 50.73
CA ASP A 6 -2.32 -4.51 50.31
C ASP A 6 -3.54 -3.74 50.84
N ASP A 7 -3.44 -3.14 52.03
CA ASP A 7 -4.52 -2.29 52.57
C ASP A 7 -4.70 -0.98 51.78
N LEU A 8 -3.65 -0.47 51.13
CA LEU A 8 -3.76 0.68 50.23
C LEU A 8 -4.39 0.32 48.88
N LEU A 9 -4.24 -0.93 48.43
CA LEU A 9 -4.67 -1.36 47.10
C LEU A 9 -6.10 -1.90 47.06
N LYS A 10 -6.72 -2.19 48.21
CA LYS A 10 -8.09 -2.77 48.34
C LYS A 10 -9.22 -1.98 47.66
N GLY A 11 -9.01 -0.70 47.35
CA GLY A 11 -9.99 0.15 46.69
C GLY A 11 -9.69 0.47 45.22
N ILE A 12 -8.56 0.01 44.69
CA ILE A 12 -8.15 0.33 43.32
C ILE A 12 -8.76 -0.72 42.38
N PRO A 13 -9.63 -0.34 41.44
CA PRO A 13 -10.14 -1.28 40.45
C PRO A 13 -8.97 -1.86 39.65
N ALA A 14 -8.99 -3.18 39.45
CA ALA A 14 -7.99 -3.86 38.66
C ALA A 14 -7.95 -3.23 37.25
N GLN A 15 -6.76 -2.93 36.75
CA GLN A 15 -6.61 -2.28 35.44
C GLN A 15 -7.00 -3.27 34.33
N THR A 16 -8.26 -3.23 33.93
CA THR A 16 -8.80 -4.00 32.80
C THR A 16 -8.56 -3.23 31.49
N GLY A 17 -7.30 -3.24 31.03
CA GLY A 17 -6.90 -2.60 29.78
C GLY A 17 -5.57 -3.12 29.26
N ASN A 18 -5.05 -2.54 28.17
CA ASN A 18 -3.79 -2.98 27.55
C ASN A 18 -2.53 -2.66 28.39
N GLY A 19 -2.65 -2.45 29.71
CA GLY A 19 -1.53 -2.14 30.61
C GLY A 19 -0.73 -0.89 30.20
N GLY A 20 -1.36 0.10 29.57
CA GLY A 20 -0.69 1.29 29.03
C GLY A 20 0.13 1.04 27.75
N LYS A 21 0.10 -0.18 27.20
CA LYS A 21 0.73 -0.48 25.91
C LYS A 21 -0.10 0.12 24.78
N PRO A 22 0.54 0.79 23.79
CA PRO A 22 -0.14 1.18 22.57
C PRO A 22 -0.79 -0.05 21.92
N PRO A 23 -2.02 0.05 21.40
CA PRO A 23 -2.62 -1.04 20.63
C PRO A 23 -1.73 -1.34 19.42
N GLN A 24 -1.47 -2.62 19.17
CA GLN A 24 -0.73 -3.00 17.96
C GLN A 24 -1.54 -2.57 16.72
N PRO A 25 -0.93 -1.89 15.75
CA PRO A 25 -1.62 -1.57 14.51
C PRO A 25 -1.96 -2.89 13.81
N LYS A 26 -3.26 -3.17 13.66
CA LYS A 26 -3.73 -4.24 12.77
C LYS A 26 -3.44 -3.78 11.35
N GLY A 27 -2.33 -4.24 10.78
CA GLY A 27 -1.92 -3.88 9.44
C GLY A 27 -2.90 -4.43 8.40
N THR A 28 -3.54 -3.53 7.65
CA THR A 28 -4.28 -3.89 6.41
C THR A 28 -3.35 -3.96 5.19
N SER A 29 -2.03 -4.02 5.40
CA SER A 29 -1.02 -3.82 4.35
C SER A 29 -0.86 -5.02 3.40
N GLY A 30 -1.65 -6.08 3.55
CA GLY A 30 -1.60 -7.26 2.69
C GLY A 30 -2.95 -7.87 2.36
N GLU A 31 -4.06 -7.30 2.85
CA GLU A 31 -5.38 -7.87 2.61
C GLU A 31 -5.89 -7.35 1.26
N LYS A 32 -6.02 -8.25 0.28
CA LYS A 32 -6.66 -7.92 -1.00
C LYS A 32 -8.03 -7.34 -0.68
N ARG A 33 -8.27 -6.08 -1.04
CA ARG A 33 -9.56 -5.42 -0.86
C ARG A 33 -10.62 -6.21 -1.63
N THR A 34 -11.42 -7.00 -0.93
CA THR A 34 -12.59 -7.73 -1.45
C THR A 34 -13.85 -6.86 -1.38
N GLY A 35 -13.68 -5.54 -1.52
CA GLY A 35 -14.76 -4.55 -1.49
C GLY A 35 -15.15 -4.10 -2.89
N PRO A 36 -16.28 -3.38 -3.03
CA PRO A 36 -16.68 -2.79 -4.30
C PRO A 36 -15.62 -1.81 -4.81
N GLU A 37 -15.47 -1.71 -6.13
CA GLU A 37 -14.50 -0.81 -6.76
C GLU A 37 -14.67 0.63 -6.26
N THR A 38 -13.60 1.18 -5.71
CA THR A 38 -13.58 2.56 -5.27
C THR A 38 -13.36 3.50 -6.46
N GLN A 39 -13.64 4.79 -6.27
CA GLN A 39 -13.30 5.81 -7.26
C GLN A 39 -11.79 5.83 -7.57
N LEU A 40 -10.95 5.59 -6.57
CA LEU A 40 -9.50 5.51 -6.74
C LEU A 40 -9.10 4.32 -7.62
N ASP A 41 -9.78 3.19 -7.49
CA ASP A 41 -9.50 2.00 -8.32
C ASP A 41 -9.80 2.28 -9.80
N ARG A 42 -10.91 2.98 -10.09
CA ARG A 42 -11.27 3.41 -11.44
C ARG A 42 -10.26 4.40 -12.03
N ILE A 43 -9.82 5.38 -11.26
CA ILE A 43 -8.78 6.34 -11.68
C ILE A 43 -7.48 5.60 -11.96
N THR A 44 -7.10 4.67 -11.08
CA THR A 44 -5.87 3.87 -11.22
C THR A 44 -5.93 3.01 -12.49
N ALA A 45 -7.07 2.38 -12.76
CA ALA A 45 -7.27 1.61 -13.98
C ALA A 45 -7.17 2.49 -15.25
N GLY A 46 -7.75 3.69 -15.21
CA GLY A 46 -7.63 4.67 -16.30
C GLY A 46 -6.18 5.10 -16.54
N ALA A 47 -5.46 5.47 -15.48
CA ALA A 47 -4.05 5.86 -15.57
C ALA A 47 -3.17 4.74 -16.14
N LYS A 48 -3.41 3.48 -15.73
CA LYS A 48 -2.69 2.33 -16.28
C LYS A 48 -2.90 2.15 -17.78
N ARG A 49 -4.12 2.40 -18.29
CA ARG A 49 -4.40 2.31 -19.73
C ARG A 49 -3.63 3.36 -20.52
N VAL A 50 -3.67 4.62 -20.09
CA VAL A 50 -2.93 5.72 -20.74
C VAL A 50 -1.43 5.43 -20.78
N LEU A 51 -0.86 4.95 -19.66
CA LEU A 51 0.56 4.61 -19.61
C LEU A 51 0.92 3.44 -20.54
N GLN A 52 0.02 2.47 -20.71
CA GLN A 52 0.24 1.35 -21.62
C GLN A 52 0.18 1.81 -23.07
N GLU A 53 -0.81 2.62 -23.45
CA GLU A 53 -0.93 3.18 -24.79
C GLU A 53 0.32 3.99 -25.18
N GLU A 54 0.82 4.84 -24.28
CA GLU A 54 2.09 5.56 -24.51
C GLU A 54 3.30 4.62 -24.64
N ALA A 55 3.33 3.53 -23.88
CA ALA A 55 4.43 2.56 -23.94
C ALA A 55 4.43 1.84 -25.29
N ASP A 56 3.25 1.46 -25.78
CA ASP A 56 3.07 0.79 -27.06
C ASP A 56 3.47 1.71 -28.22
N GLU A 57 3.04 2.97 -28.21
CA GLU A 57 3.46 3.97 -29.21
C GLU A 57 4.98 4.19 -29.23
N ARG A 58 5.61 4.24 -28.05
CA ARG A 58 7.07 4.35 -27.95
C ARG A 58 7.77 3.12 -28.51
N ALA A 59 7.25 1.92 -28.23
CA ALA A 59 7.80 0.67 -28.74
C ALA A 59 7.74 0.66 -30.28
N GLU A 60 6.58 0.96 -30.87
CA GLU A 60 6.44 1.04 -32.33
C GLU A 60 7.40 2.07 -32.95
N LYS A 61 7.52 3.25 -32.35
CA LYS A 61 8.43 4.29 -32.84
C LYS A 61 9.88 3.81 -32.81
N LEU A 62 10.28 3.12 -31.74
CA LEU A 62 11.63 2.56 -31.60
C LEU A 62 11.89 1.47 -32.65
N GLU A 63 10.92 0.60 -32.91
CA GLU A 63 11.04 -0.43 -33.96
C GLU A 63 11.20 0.20 -35.34
N ARG A 64 10.39 1.20 -35.69
CA ARG A 64 10.52 1.93 -36.97
C ARG A 64 11.89 2.59 -37.10
N LEU A 65 12.37 3.23 -36.03
CA LEU A 65 13.67 3.88 -36.02
C LEU A 65 14.82 2.87 -36.11
N LYS A 66 14.70 1.71 -35.47
CA LYS A 66 15.66 0.61 -35.58
C LYS A 66 15.72 0.08 -37.01
N ALA A 67 14.57 -0.19 -37.63
CA ALA A 67 14.49 -0.64 -39.01
C ALA A 67 15.11 0.37 -39.99
N ALA A 68 14.85 1.66 -39.80
CA ALA A 68 15.44 2.71 -40.62
C ALA A 68 16.98 2.79 -40.47
N ARG A 69 17.51 2.60 -39.25
CA ARG A 69 18.96 2.53 -39.01
C ARG A 69 19.58 1.32 -39.68
N GLU A 70 18.97 0.15 -39.55
CA GLU A 70 19.46 -1.07 -40.21
C GLU A 70 19.45 -0.94 -41.74
N ALA A 71 18.44 -0.28 -42.31
CA ALA A 71 18.39 -0.02 -43.75
C ALA A 71 19.52 0.92 -44.21
N ARG A 72 19.79 1.97 -43.44
CA ARG A 72 20.91 2.89 -43.70
C ARG A 72 22.27 2.21 -43.56
N ASP A 73 22.45 1.39 -42.53
CA ASP A 73 23.74 0.75 -42.26
C ASP A 73 24.04 -0.39 -43.26
N LYS A 74 23.07 -0.78 -44.09
CA LYS A 74 23.20 -1.75 -45.19
C LYS A 74 23.59 -1.12 -46.54
N THR A 75 23.54 0.20 -46.67
CA THR A 75 23.96 0.96 -47.87
C THR A 75 25.33 1.57 -47.66
#